data_AF-A0A956KB44-F1
#
_entry.id   AF-A0A956KB44-F1
#
_cell.length_a   1.000
_cell.length_b   1.000
_cell.length_c   1.000
_cell.angle_alpha   90.00
_cell.angle_beta   90.00
_cell.angle_gamma   90.00
#
_symmetry.space_group_name_H-M   'P 1'
#
loop_
_entity.id
_entity.type
_entity.pdbx_description
1 polymer ?
#
loop_
_entity_poly.entity_id
_entity_poly.type
_entity_poly.pdbx_seq_one_letter_code
_entity_poly.pdbx_strand_id
1 'polypeptide(L)'
;MAVREVVKYPDPRLREDTFDVEAIDDNIRELVRDLIDTMYSLNAAGIAAIQIGRLERIFIIDGKVAGGDENAEPVVFINPEVVDTGKGEEVAEEGCLSFPDVYVDIRRPRWAKVRAKNLDGAVFEADSDGLYGRALQHEHDHLTGRLMIDLVGMVKKEMIKRKMKRWHATDGKQEKPSTPTVPELV
;
A
#
# COMPACT_ATOMS: atom_id res chain seq x y z
N MET A 1 12.02 -15.80 -8.58
CA MET A 1 10.75 -15.20 -8.09
C MET A 1 10.22 -14.25 -9.16
N ALA A 2 8.93 -13.97 -9.09
CA ALA A 2 8.21 -13.30 -10.18
C ALA A 2 7.57 -12.01 -9.68
N VAL A 3 7.85 -10.91 -10.37
CA VAL A 3 7.06 -9.68 -10.22
C VAL A 3 5.61 -10.00 -10.56
N ARG A 4 4.71 -9.78 -9.60
CA ARG A 4 3.28 -10.07 -9.75
C ARG A 4 2.54 -8.83 -10.23
N GLU A 5 1.45 -9.06 -10.96
CA GLU A 5 0.55 -7.98 -11.34
C GLU A 5 -0.18 -7.45 -10.10
N VAL A 6 -0.18 -6.13 -9.94
CA VAL A 6 -0.90 -5.47 -8.86
C VAL A 6 -2.36 -5.22 -9.26
N VAL A 7 -3.28 -5.73 -8.45
CA VAL A 7 -4.73 -5.51 -8.53
C VAL A 7 -5.04 -4.01 -8.40
N LYS A 8 -5.80 -3.47 -9.36
CA LYS A 8 -6.15 -2.05 -9.44
C LYS A 8 -7.60 -1.78 -9.08
N TYR A 9 -7.85 -0.69 -8.37
CA TYR A 9 -9.22 -0.22 -8.11
C TYR A 9 -9.96 0.03 -9.44
N PRO A 10 -11.26 -0.34 -9.59
CA PRO A 10 -12.21 -0.75 -8.56
C PRO A 10 -12.39 -2.27 -8.42
N ASP A 11 -11.37 -3.08 -8.75
CA ASP A 11 -11.46 -4.55 -8.63
C ASP A 11 -11.92 -4.97 -7.22
N PRO A 12 -13.00 -5.78 -7.09
CA PRO A 12 -13.59 -6.14 -5.81
C PRO A 12 -12.65 -6.94 -4.91
N ARG A 13 -11.61 -7.60 -5.47
CA ARG A 13 -10.62 -8.35 -4.70
C ARG A 13 -9.92 -7.50 -3.64
N LEU A 14 -9.78 -6.19 -3.87
CA LEU A 14 -9.18 -5.25 -2.90
C LEU A 14 -10.05 -5.03 -1.65
N ARG A 15 -11.25 -5.62 -1.61
CA ARG A 15 -12.20 -5.52 -0.49
C ARG A 15 -12.63 -6.88 0.03
N GLU A 16 -11.98 -7.96 -0.42
CA GLU A 16 -12.24 -9.29 0.13
C GLU A 16 -11.71 -9.40 1.56
N ASP A 17 -12.34 -10.28 2.35
CA ASP A 17 -11.86 -10.60 3.68
C ASP A 17 -10.49 -11.27 3.58
N THR A 18 -9.57 -10.88 4.47
CA THR A 18 -8.26 -11.49 4.59
C THR A 18 -8.20 -12.45 5.78
N PHE A 19 -7.36 -13.46 5.68
CA PHE A 19 -7.28 -14.57 6.63
C PHE A 19 -5.90 -14.65 7.28
N ASP A 20 -5.91 -15.00 8.57
CA ASP A 20 -4.67 -15.22 9.31
C ASP A 20 -3.86 -16.37 8.70
N VAL A 21 -2.54 -16.18 8.66
CA VAL A 21 -1.56 -17.19 8.33
C VAL A 21 -1.39 -18.11 9.54
N GLU A 22 -1.85 -19.35 9.43
CA GLU A 22 -1.75 -20.35 10.50
C GLU A 22 -0.33 -20.94 10.62
N ALA A 23 0.33 -21.17 9.49
CA ALA A 23 1.67 -21.75 9.42
C ALA A 23 2.54 -21.03 8.38
N ILE A 24 3.79 -20.77 8.74
CA ILE A 24 4.78 -20.18 7.82
C ILE A 24 5.50 -21.32 7.10
N ASP A 25 4.85 -21.85 6.07
CA ASP A 25 5.36 -22.89 5.18
C ASP A 25 6.12 -22.27 3.99
N ASP A 26 6.53 -23.12 3.05
CA ASP A 26 7.28 -22.66 1.87
C ASP A 26 6.42 -21.82 0.91
N ASN A 27 5.10 -22.01 0.90
CA ASN A 27 4.18 -21.18 0.11
C ASN A 27 4.13 -19.75 0.65
N ILE A 28 4.12 -19.58 1.97
CA ILE A 28 4.19 -18.25 2.61
C ILE A 28 5.55 -17.60 2.34
N ARG A 29 6.65 -18.37 2.41
CA ARG A 29 7.98 -17.85 2.08
C ARG A 29 8.09 -17.42 0.62
N GLU A 30 7.47 -18.15 -0.31
CA GLU A 30 7.39 -17.78 -1.72
C GLU A 30 6.50 -16.53 -1.94
N LEU A 31 5.37 -16.44 -1.25
CA LEU A 31 4.50 -15.26 -1.30
C LEU A 31 5.22 -13.99 -0.83
N VAL A 32 5.89 -14.05 0.32
CA VAL A 32 6.66 -12.92 0.88
C VAL A 32 7.73 -12.46 -0.10
N ARG A 33 8.43 -13.42 -0.70
CA ARG A 33 9.40 -13.19 -1.75
C ARG A 33 8.79 -12.46 -2.95
N ASP A 34 7.71 -12.96 -3.51
CA ASP A 34 7.03 -12.32 -4.65
C ASP A 34 6.53 -10.91 -4.33
N LEU A 35 6.08 -10.66 -3.08
CA LEU A 35 5.73 -9.33 -2.61
C LEU A 35 6.93 -8.38 -2.59
N ILE A 36 8.07 -8.83 -2.06
CA ILE A 36 9.32 -8.05 -2.05
C ILE A 36 9.74 -7.66 -3.47
N ASP A 37 9.80 -8.65 -4.38
CA ASP A 37 10.17 -8.41 -5.78
C ASP A 37 9.21 -7.41 -6.45
N THR A 38 7.90 -7.57 -6.21
CA THR A 38 6.89 -6.68 -6.77
C THR A 38 7.03 -5.27 -6.22
N MET A 39 7.19 -5.11 -4.89
CA MET A 39 7.38 -3.83 -4.22
C MET A 39 8.57 -3.07 -4.79
N TYR A 40 9.73 -3.72 -4.90
CA TYR A 40 10.94 -3.09 -5.41
C TYR A 40 10.87 -2.78 -6.90
N SER A 41 10.28 -3.67 -7.71
CA SER A 41 10.11 -3.42 -9.15
C SER A 41 9.26 -2.17 -9.45
N LEU A 42 8.39 -1.78 -8.51
CA LEU A 42 7.48 -0.64 -8.61
C LEU A 42 7.93 0.55 -7.75
N ASN A 43 9.10 0.50 -7.12
CA ASN A 43 9.63 1.53 -6.21
C ASN A 43 8.62 1.94 -5.12
N ALA A 44 7.94 0.96 -4.53
CA ALA A 44 6.91 1.20 -3.52
C ALA A 44 7.48 1.24 -2.10
N ALA A 45 6.87 2.04 -1.23
CA ALA A 45 7.19 2.08 0.20
C ALA A 45 6.71 0.85 0.98
N GLY A 46 5.66 0.19 0.46
CA GLY A 46 5.07 -1.01 1.03
C GLY A 46 4.15 -1.70 0.03
N ILE A 47 3.76 -2.94 0.36
CA ILE A 47 2.78 -3.73 -0.39
C ILE A 47 2.11 -4.76 0.52
N ALA A 48 0.81 -4.96 0.34
CA ALA A 48 0.01 -6.00 0.99
C ALA A 48 -0.32 -7.16 0.04
N ALA A 49 -0.45 -8.38 0.58
CA ALA A 49 -0.78 -9.59 -0.19
C ALA A 49 -2.03 -9.41 -1.07
N ILE A 50 -3.06 -8.73 -0.55
CA ILE A 50 -4.32 -8.50 -1.28
C ILE A 50 -4.12 -7.71 -2.57
N GLN A 51 -3.07 -6.87 -2.64
CA GLN A 51 -2.74 -6.10 -3.83
C GLN A 51 -2.18 -6.96 -4.95
N ILE A 52 -1.76 -8.21 -4.70
CA ILE A 52 -1.40 -9.18 -5.73
C ILE A 52 -2.41 -10.34 -5.81
N GLY A 53 -3.61 -10.15 -5.25
CA GLY A 53 -4.71 -11.11 -5.29
C GLY A 53 -4.60 -12.25 -4.28
N ARG A 54 -3.87 -12.04 -3.18
CA ARG A 54 -3.62 -13.03 -2.13
C ARG A 54 -4.28 -12.59 -0.83
N LEU A 55 -5.06 -13.47 -0.19
CA LEU A 55 -5.92 -13.11 0.94
C LEU A 55 -5.25 -13.32 2.30
N GLU A 56 -3.98 -13.72 2.32
CA GLU A 56 -3.21 -13.86 3.54
C GLU A 56 -2.96 -12.49 4.20
N ARG A 57 -3.08 -12.42 5.52
CA ARG A 57 -2.79 -11.21 6.30
C ARG A 57 -1.30 -10.94 6.38
N ILE A 58 -0.73 -10.49 5.27
CA ILE A 58 0.69 -10.15 5.13
C ILE A 58 0.83 -8.81 4.45
N PHE A 59 1.67 -7.95 5.01
CA PHE A 59 2.23 -6.82 4.28
C PHE A 59 3.74 -6.69 4.49
N ILE A 60 4.38 -5.93 3.62
CA ILE A 60 5.81 -5.68 3.62
C ILE A 60 6.03 -4.17 3.53
N ILE A 61 7.03 -3.67 4.25
CA ILE A 61 7.49 -2.29 4.17
C ILE A 61 8.96 -2.28 3.79
N ASP A 62 9.34 -1.38 2.90
CA ASP A 62 10.73 -1.18 2.50
C ASP A 62 11.63 -0.84 3.71
N GLY A 63 12.84 -1.41 3.74
CA GLY A 63 13.78 -1.22 4.86
C GLY A 63 14.16 0.24 5.08
N LYS A 64 14.30 1.05 4.02
CA LYS A 64 14.60 2.49 4.14
C LYS A 64 13.43 3.25 4.74
N VAL A 65 12.20 2.88 4.35
CA VAL A 65 10.98 3.46 4.93
C VAL A 65 10.89 3.12 6.41
N ALA A 66 11.30 1.91 6.80
CA ALA A 66 11.39 1.47 8.19
C ALA A 66 12.56 2.09 8.99
N GLY A 67 13.25 3.10 8.44
CA GLY A 67 14.32 3.84 9.11
C GLY A 67 15.72 3.24 8.94
N GLY A 68 15.87 2.22 8.09
CA GLY A 68 17.15 1.63 7.74
C GLY A 68 17.92 2.42 6.67
N ASP A 69 19.16 1.99 6.40
CA ASP A 69 19.97 2.52 5.30
C ASP A 69 19.60 1.92 3.94
N GLU A 70 20.37 2.24 2.89
CA GLU A 70 20.10 1.78 1.52
C GLU A 70 20.15 0.27 1.31
N ASN A 71 20.80 -0.46 2.24
CA ASN A 71 20.94 -1.92 2.21
C ASN A 71 20.05 -2.59 3.26
N ALA A 72 19.17 -1.84 3.92
CA ALA A 72 18.26 -2.40 4.91
C ALA A 72 17.27 -3.37 4.26
N GLU A 73 17.18 -4.57 4.83
CA GLU A 73 16.23 -5.58 4.41
C GLU A 73 14.78 -5.10 4.65
N PRO A 74 13.83 -5.49 3.79
CA PRO A 74 12.42 -5.16 3.98
C PRO A 74 11.85 -5.83 5.24
N VAL A 75 10.92 -5.14 5.89
CA VAL A 75 10.27 -5.62 7.11
C VAL A 75 8.97 -6.33 6.74
N VAL A 76 8.85 -7.59 7.14
CA VAL A 76 7.70 -8.46 6.84
C VAL A 76 6.78 -8.54 8.06
N PHE A 77 5.49 -8.27 7.84
CA PHE A 77 4.46 -8.27 8.86
C PHE A 77 3.43 -9.36 8.57
N ILE A 78 3.48 -10.45 9.31
CA ILE A 78 2.53 -11.57 9.22
C ILE A 78 1.52 -11.47 10.36
N ASN A 79 0.23 -11.59 10.03
CA ASN A 79 -0.92 -11.38 10.92
C ASN A 79 -0.80 -10.08 11.74
N PRO A 80 -0.58 -8.92 11.08
CA PRO A 80 -0.42 -7.66 11.79
C PRO A 80 -1.73 -7.22 12.46
N GLU A 81 -1.57 -6.58 13.62
CA GLU A 81 -2.62 -5.94 14.39
C GLU A 81 -2.15 -4.54 14.79
N VAL A 82 -2.94 -3.50 14.50
CA VAL A 82 -2.70 -2.16 15.04
C VAL A 82 -3.11 -2.15 16.51
N VAL A 83 -2.13 -2.02 17.40
CA VAL A 83 -2.36 -2.09 18.86
C VAL A 83 -2.57 -0.73 19.50
N ASP A 84 -2.04 0.34 18.91
CA ASP A 84 -2.24 1.72 19.36
C ASP A 84 -1.94 2.71 18.21
N THR A 85 -2.59 3.86 18.22
CA THR A 85 -2.34 4.98 17.29
C THR A 85 -2.03 6.29 18.01
N GLY A 86 -1.82 6.25 19.32
CA GLY A 86 -1.43 7.41 20.12
C GLY A 86 -2.46 8.55 20.05
N LYS A 87 -1.98 9.78 20.16
CA LYS A 87 -2.81 11.00 20.09
C LYS A 87 -2.34 11.91 18.95
N GLY A 88 -3.31 12.56 18.32
CA GLY A 88 -3.07 13.55 17.27
C GLY A 88 -3.13 12.94 15.87
N GLU A 89 -3.49 13.79 14.91
CA GLU A 89 -3.61 13.42 13.50
C GLU A 89 -2.70 14.33 12.68
N GLU A 90 -2.28 13.83 11.53
CA GLU A 90 -1.58 14.60 10.52
C GLU A 90 -2.24 14.39 9.15
N VAL A 91 -2.10 15.39 8.28
CA VAL A 91 -2.53 15.32 6.88
C VAL A 91 -1.27 15.29 6.03
N ALA A 92 -1.12 14.24 5.25
CA ALA A 92 -0.01 14.09 4.31
C ALA A 92 -0.51 13.41 3.03
N GLU A 93 0.22 13.60 1.94
CA GLU A 93 -0.08 12.96 0.66
C GLU A 93 0.24 11.46 0.71
N GLU A 94 -0.70 10.63 0.24
CA GLU A 94 -0.49 9.19 0.02
C GLU A 94 -0.69 8.84 -1.45
N GLY A 95 0.15 7.93 -1.93
CA GLY A 95 -0.07 7.16 -3.15
C GLY A 95 -0.34 5.69 -2.81
N CYS A 96 -0.81 4.91 -3.78
CA CYS A 96 -1.06 3.48 -3.61
C CYS A 96 -0.85 2.75 -4.93
N LEU A 97 -0.18 1.59 -4.91
CA LEU A 97 0.05 0.79 -6.10
C LEU A 97 -1.26 0.37 -6.79
N SER A 98 -2.35 0.19 -6.04
CA SER A 98 -3.68 -0.14 -6.56
C SER A 98 -4.42 1.05 -7.19
N PHE A 99 -3.86 2.26 -7.10
CA PHE A 99 -4.40 3.49 -7.70
C PHE A 99 -3.29 4.23 -8.46
N PRO A 100 -2.90 3.76 -9.66
CA PRO A 100 -1.78 4.31 -10.40
C PRO A 100 -1.92 5.81 -10.64
N ASP A 101 -0.82 6.53 -10.41
CA ASP A 101 -0.69 7.98 -10.53
C ASP A 101 -1.65 8.79 -9.64
N VAL A 102 -2.37 8.18 -8.70
CA VAL A 102 -3.25 8.90 -7.77
C VAL A 102 -2.47 9.22 -6.50
N TYR A 103 -2.37 10.51 -6.21
CA TYR A 103 -1.81 11.04 -4.97
C TYR A 103 -2.83 11.98 -4.33
N VAL A 104 -3.13 11.77 -3.05
CA VAL A 104 -4.16 12.55 -2.33
C VAL A 104 -3.80 12.77 -0.87
N ASP A 105 -4.14 13.94 -0.32
CA ASP A 105 -4.00 14.16 1.12
C ASP A 105 -4.94 13.27 1.92
N ILE A 106 -4.36 12.49 2.83
CA ILE A 106 -5.04 11.59 3.74
C ILE A 106 -4.78 12.03 5.18
N ARG A 107 -5.86 12.18 5.96
CA ARG A 107 -5.79 12.41 7.40
C ARG A 107 -5.75 11.07 8.14
N ARG A 108 -4.73 10.86 8.97
CA ARG A 108 -4.54 9.67 9.82
C ARG A 108 -3.88 10.06 11.14
N PRO A 109 -3.96 9.20 12.17
CA PRO A 109 -3.07 9.27 13.31
C PRO A 109 -1.60 9.44 12.89
N ARG A 110 -0.90 10.36 13.56
CA ARG A 110 0.51 10.68 13.26
C ARG A 110 1.46 9.52 13.56
N TRP A 111 1.13 8.68 14.53
CA TRP A 111 1.94 7.57 15.01
C TRP A 111 1.10 6.31 15.04
N ALA A 112 1.73 5.16 14.82
CA ALA A 112 1.07 3.86 14.96
C ALA A 112 2.03 2.84 15.55
N LYS A 113 1.46 1.90 16.29
CA LYS A 113 2.13 0.70 16.77
C LYS A 113 1.41 -0.53 16.25
N VAL A 114 2.16 -1.42 15.63
CA VAL A 114 1.69 -2.67 15.06
C VAL A 114 2.41 -3.84 15.72
N ARG A 115 1.66 -4.86 16.12
CA ARG A 115 2.19 -6.16 16.53
C ARG A 115 2.03 -7.13 15.37
N ALA A 116 3.05 -7.92 15.07
CA ALA A 116 3.03 -8.92 14.00
C ALA A 116 3.99 -10.07 14.30
N LYS A 117 3.98 -11.09 13.44
CA LYS A 117 5.02 -12.11 13.36
C LYS A 117 5.97 -11.81 12.19
N ASN A 118 7.25 -12.12 12.35
CA ASN A 118 8.22 -12.12 11.26
C ASN A 118 8.22 -13.48 10.51
N LEU A 119 9.11 -13.63 9.52
CA LEU A 119 9.20 -14.85 8.71
C LEU A 119 9.68 -16.10 9.48
N ASP A 120 10.31 -15.90 10.63
CA ASP A 120 10.69 -16.97 11.56
C ASP A 120 9.55 -17.34 12.53
N GLY A 121 8.42 -16.62 12.47
CA GLY A 121 7.28 -16.79 13.36
C GLY A 121 7.43 -16.10 14.72
N ALA A 122 8.53 -15.36 14.93
CA ALA A 122 8.75 -14.59 16.15
C ALA A 122 7.83 -13.36 16.17
N VAL A 123 7.16 -13.15 17.30
CA VAL A 123 6.32 -11.96 17.52
C VAL A 123 7.21 -10.76 17.78
N PHE A 124 6.90 -9.64 17.12
CA PHE A 124 7.53 -8.36 17.34
C PHE A 124 6.49 -7.23 17.33
N GLU A 125 6.90 -6.07 17.83
CA GLU A 125 6.15 -4.82 17.73
C GLU A 125 7.01 -3.80 17.00
N ALA A 126 6.40 -3.04 16.10
CA ALA A 126 7.01 -1.90 15.44
C ALA A 126 6.14 -0.67 15.68
N ASP A 127 6.77 0.44 16.04
CA ASP A 127 6.09 1.72 16.19
C ASP A 127 6.91 2.87 15.63
N SER A 128 6.21 3.83 15.04
CA SER A 128 6.84 4.99 14.45
C SER A 128 5.81 6.07 14.12
N ASP A 129 6.31 7.30 13.95
CA ASP A 129 5.58 8.38 13.30
C ASP A 129 6.08 8.59 11.86
N GLY A 130 5.62 9.67 11.21
CA GLY A 130 6.08 10.04 9.88
C GLY A 130 5.76 8.97 8.83
N LEU A 131 6.69 8.76 7.89
CA LEU A 131 6.44 7.87 6.74
C LEU A 131 6.24 6.42 7.17
N TYR A 132 7.01 5.91 8.14
CA TYR A 132 6.88 4.53 8.59
C TYR A 132 5.56 4.30 9.34
N GLY A 133 5.22 5.20 10.28
CA GLY A 133 3.94 5.16 10.99
C GLY A 133 2.73 5.23 10.06
N ARG A 134 2.84 5.99 8.96
CA ARG A 134 1.82 6.06 7.92
C ARG A 134 1.75 4.79 7.08
N ALA A 135 2.89 4.25 6.65
CA ALA A 135 2.96 3.00 5.89
C ALA A 135 2.34 1.83 6.67
N LEU A 136 2.64 1.70 7.97
CA LEU A 136 2.03 0.70 8.85
C LEU A 136 0.50 0.73 8.80
N GLN A 137 -0.09 1.92 8.85
CA GLN A 137 -1.54 2.10 8.80
C GLN A 137 -2.11 1.86 7.40
N HIS A 138 -1.43 2.31 6.36
CA HIS A 138 -1.87 2.15 4.97
C HIS A 138 -1.90 0.67 4.57
N GLU A 139 -0.83 -0.06 4.86
CA GLU A 139 -0.73 -1.47 4.50
C GLU A 139 -1.67 -2.34 5.36
N HIS A 140 -1.86 -1.99 6.64
CA HIS A 140 -2.87 -2.65 7.46
C HIS A 140 -4.30 -2.39 6.94
N ASP A 141 -4.62 -1.17 6.50
CA ASP A 141 -5.93 -0.83 5.94
C ASP A 141 -6.28 -1.75 4.76
N HIS A 142 -5.31 -2.05 3.88
CA HIS A 142 -5.49 -3.01 2.79
C HIS A 142 -5.97 -4.38 3.26
N LEU A 143 -5.45 -4.88 4.38
CA LEU A 143 -5.87 -6.16 4.97
C LEU A 143 -7.27 -6.11 5.59
N THR A 144 -7.84 -4.93 5.77
CA THR A 144 -9.21 -4.72 6.29
C THR A 144 -10.21 -4.29 5.21
N GLY A 145 -9.79 -4.29 3.94
CA GLY A 145 -10.61 -3.84 2.81
C GLY A 145 -10.88 -2.33 2.80
N ARG A 146 -10.17 -1.56 3.65
CA ARG A 146 -10.21 -0.10 3.67
C ARG A 146 -9.16 0.43 2.72
N LEU A 147 -9.54 1.36 1.84
CA LEU A 147 -8.64 1.92 0.83
C LEU A 147 -8.50 3.43 1.05
N MET A 148 -7.43 4.05 0.54
CA MET A 148 -7.23 5.51 0.67
C MET A 148 -8.40 6.34 0.13
N ILE A 149 -9.13 5.84 -0.88
CA ILE A 149 -10.33 6.49 -1.42
C ILE A 149 -11.45 6.61 -0.38
N ASP A 150 -11.48 5.75 0.64
CA ASP A 150 -12.48 5.78 1.70
C ASP A 150 -12.18 6.82 2.79
N LEU A 151 -11.00 7.43 2.73
CA LEU A 151 -10.52 8.44 3.68
C LEU A 151 -10.63 9.86 3.14
N VAL A 152 -11.07 10.03 1.89
CA VAL A 152 -11.21 11.34 1.26
C VAL A 152 -12.68 11.77 1.16
N GLY A 153 -12.90 13.08 1.12
CA GLY A 153 -14.22 13.64 0.89
C GLY A 153 -14.79 13.30 -0.50
N MET A 154 -16.12 13.49 -0.64
CA MET A 154 -16.88 13.08 -1.83
C MET A 154 -16.30 13.62 -3.15
N VAL A 155 -15.87 14.89 -3.17
CA VAL A 155 -15.27 15.51 -4.37
C VAL A 155 -14.01 14.78 -4.82
N LYS A 156 -13.06 14.54 -3.90
CA LYS A 156 -11.82 13.79 -4.19
C LYS A 156 -12.14 12.35 -4.59
N LYS A 157 -13.09 11.68 -3.92
CA LYS A 157 -13.53 10.31 -4.27
C LYS A 157 -14.04 10.24 -5.72
N GLU A 158 -14.85 11.19 -6.18
CA GLU A 158 -15.33 11.22 -7.57
C GLU A 158 -14.22 11.52 -8.57
N MET A 159 -13.25 12.37 -8.22
CA MET A 159 -12.06 12.60 -9.05
C MET A 159 -11.22 11.33 -9.23
N ILE A 160 -10.97 10.60 -8.15
CA ILE A 160 -10.24 9.32 -8.17
C ILE A 160 -10.97 8.32 -9.07
N LYS A 161 -12.29 8.12 -8.88
CA LYS A 161 -13.08 7.21 -9.72
C LYS A 161 -12.98 7.56 -11.20
N ARG A 162 -13.07 8.85 -11.55
CA ARG A 162 -12.94 9.32 -12.94
C ARG A 162 -11.54 9.05 -13.50
N LYS A 163 -10.48 9.23 -12.69
CA LYS A 163 -9.10 8.95 -13.09
C LYS A 163 -8.90 7.45 -13.32
N MET A 164 -9.39 6.61 -12.41
CA MET A 164 -9.32 5.15 -12.55
C MET A 164 -10.12 4.64 -13.75
N LYS A 165 -11.33 5.17 -13.99
CA LYS A 165 -12.11 4.84 -15.19
C LYS A 165 -11.36 5.15 -16.48
N ARG A 166 -10.65 6.28 -16.55
CA ARG A 166 -9.81 6.65 -17.70
C ARG A 166 -8.60 5.72 -17.84
N TRP A 167 -7.92 5.44 -16.74
CA TRP A 167 -6.77 4.53 -16.72
C TRP A 167 -7.11 3.13 -17.26
N HIS A 168 -8.28 2.60 -16.88
CA HIS A 168 -8.78 1.31 -17.42
C HIS A 168 -9.17 1.40 -18.89
N ALA A 169 -9.68 2.54 -19.37
CA ALA A 169 -10.06 2.72 -20.77
C ALA A 169 -8.85 2.80 -21.72
N THR A 170 -7.65 3.12 -21.20
CA THR A 170 -6.41 3.18 -21.98
C THR A 170 -5.54 1.93 -21.84
N ASP A 171 -6.08 0.82 -21.32
CA ASP A 171 -5.33 -0.40 -20.98
C ASP A 171 -4.10 -0.13 -20.11
N GLY A 172 -4.18 0.85 -19.19
CA GLY A 172 -3.06 1.25 -18.36
C GLY A 172 -1.89 1.90 -19.13
N LYS A 173 -2.07 2.21 -20.42
CA LYS A 173 -1.10 3.01 -21.19
C LYS A 173 -1.24 4.47 -20.78
N GLN A 174 -0.13 5.06 -20.36
CA GLN A 174 -0.07 6.47 -19.99
C GLN A 174 -0.45 7.35 -21.19
N GLU A 175 -1.47 8.21 -21.03
CA GLU A 175 -1.55 9.41 -21.86
C GLU A 175 -0.39 10.31 -21.45
N LYS A 176 0.52 10.61 -22.39
CA LYS A 176 1.47 11.71 -22.19
C LYS A 176 0.67 12.95 -21.84
N PRO A 177 1.10 13.78 -20.86
CA PRO A 177 0.43 15.03 -20.60
C PRO A 177 0.35 15.82 -21.91
N SER A 178 -0.87 16.12 -22.37
CA SER A 178 -1.07 17.02 -23.49
C SER A 178 -0.52 18.37 -23.09
N THR A 179 0.60 18.78 -23.69
CA THR A 179 1.14 20.12 -23.52
C THR A 179 0.01 21.12 -23.77
N PRO A 180 -0.31 22.02 -22.82
CA PRO A 180 -1.26 23.08 -23.11
C PRO A 180 -0.69 23.90 -24.26
N THR A 181 -1.35 23.85 -25.41
CA THR A 181 -1.10 24.78 -26.52
C THR A 181 -1.43 26.16 -26.00
N VAL A 182 -0.40 26.93 -25.66
CA VAL A 182 -0.52 28.37 -25.43
C VAL A 182 -1.00 28.94 -26.77
N PRO A 183 -2.15 29.64 -26.81
CA PRO A 183 -2.55 30.34 -28.03
C PRO A 183 -1.46 31.36 -28.36
N GLU A 184 -0.90 31.27 -29.58
CA GLU A 184 -0.09 32.36 -30.10
C GLU A 184 -0.96 33.62 -30.12
N LEU A 185 -0.62 34.58 -29.24
CA LEU A 185 -1.16 35.93 -29.30
C LEU A 185 -0.56 36.59 -30.54
N VAL A 186 -1.38 36.76 -31.57
CA VAL A 186 -1.14 37.67 -32.71
C VAL A 186 -2.16 38.79 -32.64
#